data_AF-A0A3B9P8N5-F1
#
_entry.id   AF-A0A3B9P8N5-F1
#
_cell.length_a   1.000
_cell.length_b   1.000
_cell.length_c   1.000
_cell.angle_alpha   90.00
_cell.angle_beta   90.00
_cell.angle_gamma   90.00
#
_symmetry.space_group_name_H-M   'P 1'
#
loop_
_entity.id
_entity.type
_entity.pdbx_description
1 polymer ?
#
loop_
_entity_poly.entity_id
_entity_poly.type
_entity_poly.pdbx_seq_one_letter_code
_entity_poly.pdbx_strand_id
1 'polypeptide(L)'
;MSSSQQEEMNDVEEAGVVKTYIARVRAFSPNARKYLISIMIYGAGFGIHRILFNFFLRSLGYDETFMGLLSTVSSMSVLIAALPMGYLADILGRKLSLIISGLVIGASILLMVTAPSVPILIITNILMG
;
A
#
# COMPACT_ATOMS: atom_id res chain seq x y z
N MET A 1 20.47 31.99 16.77
CA MET A 1 19.18 31.74 16.10
C MET A 1 18.73 33.04 15.48
N SER A 2 18.39 33.03 14.19
CA SER A 2 18.01 34.23 13.44
C SER A 2 16.60 34.68 13.81
N SER A 3 16.35 35.99 13.89
CA SER A 3 15.04 36.60 14.19
C SER A 3 13.93 36.11 13.27
N SER A 4 14.26 35.76 12.02
CA SER A 4 13.36 35.16 11.03
C SER A 4 12.86 33.76 11.40
N GLN A 5 13.63 32.99 12.18
CA GLN A 5 13.23 31.65 12.64
C GLN A 5 12.31 31.70 13.86
N GLN A 6 12.30 32.81 14.60
CA GLN A 6 11.39 33.02 15.73
C GLN A 6 10.01 33.49 15.26
N GLU A 7 9.93 34.30 14.21
CA GLU A 7 8.64 34.70 13.61
C GLU A 7 7.91 33.52 12.95
N GLU A 8 8.62 32.69 12.17
CA GLU A 8 8.01 31.46 11.59
C GLU A 8 7.53 30.47 12.67
N MET A 9 8.20 30.41 13.81
CA MET A 9 7.83 29.51 14.90
C MET A 9 6.59 29.99 15.66
N ASN A 10 6.45 31.32 15.84
CA ASN A 10 5.30 31.94 16.49
C ASN A 10 4.01 31.85 15.63
N ASP A 11 4.12 31.98 14.31
CA ASP A 11 2.97 31.82 13.39
C ASP A 11 2.42 30.38 13.36
N VAL A 12 3.30 29.38 13.54
CA VAL A 12 2.90 27.96 13.62
C VAL A 12 2.21 27.64 14.95
N GLU A 13 2.53 28.37 16.02
CA GLU A 13 1.94 28.19 17.35
C GLU A 13 0.53 28.82 17.43
N GLU A 14 0.28 29.95 16.77
CA GLU A 14 -1.07 30.54 16.62
C GLU A 14 -1.97 29.74 15.66
N ALA A 15 -1.40 29.19 14.58
CA ALA A 15 -2.13 28.36 13.63
C ALA A 15 -2.11 26.89 14.10
N GLY A 16 -3.07 26.53 14.96
CA GLY A 16 -3.19 25.18 15.52
C GLY A 16 -2.90 24.05 14.52
N VAL A 17 -2.17 23.03 14.95
CA VAL A 17 -1.54 21.96 14.14
C VAL A 17 -2.43 21.42 13.00
N VAL A 18 -3.74 21.28 13.24
CA VAL A 18 -4.74 20.83 12.26
C VAL A 18 -4.89 21.81 11.08
N LYS A 19 -4.95 23.13 11.33
CA LYS A 19 -5.02 24.15 10.27
C LYS A 19 -3.76 24.14 9.41
N THR A 20 -2.60 24.08 10.05
CA THR A 20 -1.29 24.01 9.36
C THR A 20 -1.17 22.75 8.51
N TYR A 21 -1.66 21.60 9.00
CA TYR A 21 -1.73 20.37 8.23
C TYR A 21 -2.65 20.50 7.01
N ILE A 22 -3.86 21.02 7.18
CA ILE A 22 -4.83 21.21 6.07
C ILE A 22 -4.26 22.16 5.01
N ALA A 23 -3.59 23.23 5.40
CA ALA A 23 -2.96 24.18 4.48
C ALA A 23 -1.87 23.50 3.63
N ARG A 24 -1.01 22.68 4.24
CA ARG A 24 0.04 21.92 3.53
C ARG A 24 -0.54 20.88 2.58
N VAL A 25 -1.59 20.17 2.97
CA VAL A 25 -2.28 19.21 2.09
C VAL A 25 -2.95 19.92 0.91
N ARG A 26 -3.49 21.13 1.12
CA ARG A 26 -4.07 21.96 0.04
C ARG A 26 -3.02 22.53 -0.91
N ALA A 27 -1.78 22.70 -0.46
CA ALA A 27 -0.65 23.14 -1.30
C ALA A 27 -0.15 22.05 -2.27
N PHE A 28 -0.58 20.78 -2.12
CA PHE A 28 -0.25 19.72 -3.07
C PHE A 28 -0.91 19.94 -4.44
N SER A 29 -0.20 19.50 -5.50
CA SER A 29 -0.75 19.50 -6.85
C SER A 29 -2.03 18.64 -6.93
N PRO A 30 -2.96 18.93 -7.87
CA PRO A 30 -4.19 18.16 -8.02
C PRO A 30 -3.95 16.65 -8.21
N ASN A 31 -2.84 16.27 -8.87
CA ASN A 31 -2.46 14.88 -9.07
C ASN A 31 -1.95 14.22 -7.79
N ALA A 32 -1.19 14.95 -6.96
CA ALA A 32 -0.74 14.45 -5.66
C ALA A 32 -1.93 14.22 -4.71
N ARG A 33 -2.93 15.12 -4.71
CA ARG A 33 -4.16 14.91 -3.92
C ARG A 33 -4.93 13.67 -4.37
N LYS A 34 -5.08 13.45 -5.69
CA LYS A 34 -5.70 12.22 -6.23
C LYS A 34 -4.93 10.98 -5.78
N TYR A 35 -3.60 11.00 -5.88
CA TYR A 35 -2.75 9.90 -5.41
C TYR A 35 -2.93 9.61 -3.92
N LEU A 36 -2.98 10.64 -3.07
CA LEU A 36 -3.21 10.48 -1.63
C LEU A 36 -4.56 9.84 -1.33
N ILE A 37 -5.63 10.27 -2.01
CA ILE A 37 -6.94 9.65 -1.86
C ILE A 37 -6.88 8.17 -2.30
N SER A 38 -6.23 7.88 -3.43
CA SER A 38 -6.08 6.51 -3.93
C SER A 38 -5.33 5.60 -2.94
N ILE A 39 -4.22 6.07 -2.35
CA ILE A 39 -3.46 5.25 -1.40
C ILE A 39 -4.19 5.11 -0.05
N MET A 40 -5.00 6.09 0.35
CA MET A 40 -5.87 5.96 1.52
C MET A 40 -6.95 4.88 1.32
N ILE A 41 -7.63 4.90 0.17
CA ILE A 41 -8.63 3.88 -0.18
C ILE A 41 -7.97 2.50 -0.25
N TYR A 42 -6.82 2.41 -0.92
CA TYR A 42 -6.04 1.17 -1.02
C TYR A 42 -5.64 0.65 0.36
N GLY A 43 -5.08 1.50 1.23
CA GLY A 43 -4.66 1.11 2.57
C GLY A 43 -5.81 0.60 3.44
N ALA A 44 -6.98 1.25 3.36
CA ALA A 44 -8.18 0.78 4.06
C ALA A 44 -8.63 -0.60 3.55
N GLY A 45 -8.70 -0.77 2.22
CA GLY A 45 -9.05 -2.05 1.60
C GLY A 45 -8.04 -3.16 1.92
N PHE A 46 -6.75 -2.85 1.88
CA PHE A 46 -5.67 -3.78 2.21
C PHE A 46 -5.70 -4.21 3.67
N GLY A 47 -6.02 -3.29 4.59
CA GLY A 47 -6.21 -3.61 6.01
C GLY A 47 -7.35 -4.62 6.24
N ILE A 48 -8.50 -4.39 5.60
CA ILE A 48 -9.65 -5.32 5.64
C ILE A 48 -9.27 -6.67 5.03
N HIS A 49 -8.64 -6.65 3.85
CA HIS A 49 -8.17 -7.85 3.17
C HIS A 49 -7.23 -8.68 4.05
N ARG A 50 -6.27 -8.08 4.74
CA ARG A 50 -5.32 -8.81 5.61
C ARG A 50 -6.03 -9.60 6.70
N ILE A 51 -7.08 -9.04 7.29
CA ILE A 51 -7.88 -9.72 8.32
C ILE A 51 -8.70 -10.84 7.69
N LEU A 52 -9.45 -10.53 6.63
CA LEU A 52 -10.31 -11.50 5.95
C LEU A 52 -9.54 -12.65 5.33
N PHE A 53 -8.33 -12.41 4.82
CA PHE A 53 -7.48 -13.43 4.22
C PHE A 53 -7.07 -14.50 5.23
N ASN A 54 -6.68 -14.10 6.45
CA ASN A 54 -6.35 -15.05 7.52
C ASN A 54 -7.59 -15.88 7.91
N PHE A 55 -8.76 -15.25 8.05
CA PHE A 55 -10.00 -15.99 8.30
C PHE A 55 -10.40 -16.91 7.15
N PHE A 56 -10.19 -16.49 5.90
CA PHE A 56 -10.43 -17.29 4.72
C PHE A 56 -9.55 -18.54 4.71
N LEU A 57 -8.25 -18.40 4.93
CA LEU A 57 -7.33 -19.54 5.02
C LEU A 57 -7.71 -20.49 6.15
N ARG A 58 -8.07 -19.95 7.32
CA ARG A 58 -8.55 -20.77 8.44
C ARG A 58 -9.85 -21.50 8.10
N SER A 59 -10.77 -20.88 7.36
CA SER A 59 -12.02 -21.51 6.91
C SER A 59 -11.79 -22.65 5.90
N LEU A 60 -10.69 -22.60 5.15
CA LEU A 60 -10.23 -23.68 4.26
C LEU A 60 -9.52 -24.81 5.02
N GLY A 61 -9.34 -24.67 6.34
CA GLY A 61 -8.69 -25.67 7.18
C GLY A 61 -7.17 -25.51 7.30
N TYR A 62 -6.58 -24.42 6.81
CA TYR A 62 -5.15 -24.16 6.97
C TYR A 62 -4.82 -23.66 8.38
N ASP A 63 -3.62 -24.01 8.84
CA ASP A 63 -3.11 -23.67 10.16
C ASP A 63 -2.33 -22.34 10.16
N GLU A 64 -1.98 -21.87 11.36
CA GLU A 64 -1.24 -20.62 11.55
C GLU A 64 0.18 -20.67 10.98
N THR A 65 0.79 -21.86 10.94
CA THR A 65 2.10 -22.05 10.31
C THR A 65 2.06 -21.75 8.82
N PHE A 66 1.05 -22.27 8.10
CA PHE A 66 0.89 -22.00 6.67
C PHE A 66 0.57 -20.53 6.39
N MET A 67 -0.28 -19.91 7.22
CA MET A 67 -0.55 -18.46 7.13
C MET A 67 0.73 -17.62 7.32
N GLY A 68 1.56 -17.98 8.30
CA GLY A 68 2.86 -17.35 8.54
C GLY A 68 3.86 -17.54 7.37
N LEU A 69 3.87 -18.73 6.76
CA LEU A 69 4.66 -19.00 5.56
C LEU A 69 4.25 -18.08 4.40
N LEU A 70 2.95 -17.95 4.12
CA LEU A 70 2.46 -17.07 3.05
C LEU A 70 2.81 -15.60 3.30
N SER A 71 2.69 -15.13 4.54
CA SER A 71 3.12 -13.78 4.93
C SER A 71 4.63 -13.57 4.74
N THR A 72 5.43 -14.58 5.04
CA THR A 72 6.90 -14.54 4.84
C THR A 72 7.23 -14.51 3.36
N VAL A 73 6.59 -15.36 2.55
CA VAL A 73 6.75 -15.38 1.08
C VAL A 73 6.43 -14.02 0.50
N SER A 74 5.28 -13.42 0.84
CA SER A 74 4.91 -12.09 0.37
C SER A 74 5.95 -11.03 0.77
N SER A 75 6.43 -11.04 2.02
CA SER A 75 7.45 -10.10 2.49
C SER A 75 8.80 -10.27 1.78
N MET A 76 9.19 -11.52 1.49
CA MET A 76 10.39 -11.82 0.72
C MET A 76 10.25 -11.41 -0.75
N SER A 77 9.06 -11.59 -1.34
CA SER A 77 8.75 -11.11 -2.68
C SER A 77 8.92 -9.59 -2.78
N VAL A 78 8.34 -8.83 -1.84
CA VAL A 78 8.55 -7.37 -1.75
C VAL A 78 10.05 -7.05 -1.68
N LEU A 79 10.78 -7.73 -0.79
CA LEU A 79 12.20 -7.47 -0.57
C LEU A 79 13.03 -7.68 -1.84
N ILE A 80 12.80 -8.78 -2.55
CA ILE A 80 13.50 -9.11 -3.79
C ILE A 80 13.06 -8.17 -4.93
N ALA A 81 11.78 -7.84 -4.98
CA ALA A 81 11.20 -7.03 -6.04
C ALA A 81 11.42 -5.52 -5.86
N ALA A 82 11.76 -5.03 -4.66
CA ALA A 82 11.83 -3.60 -4.35
C ALA A 82 12.74 -2.81 -5.31
N LEU A 83 13.95 -3.31 -5.58
CA LEU A 83 14.90 -2.67 -6.49
C LEU A 83 14.45 -2.71 -7.96
N PRO A 84 14.16 -3.88 -8.55
CA PRO A 84 13.74 -3.93 -9.95
C PRO A 84 12.40 -3.23 -10.19
N MET A 85 11.46 -3.28 -9.25
CA MET A 85 10.17 -2.59 -9.38
C MET A 85 10.31 -1.07 -9.32
N GLY A 86 11.26 -0.55 -8.54
CA GLY A 86 11.59 0.88 -8.55
C GLY A 86 12.01 1.34 -9.94
N TYR A 87 12.98 0.63 -10.54
CA TYR A 87 13.44 0.91 -11.89
C TYR A 87 12.32 0.75 -12.94
N LEU A 88 11.51 -0.30 -12.81
CA LEU A 88 10.39 -0.56 -13.72
C LEU A 88 9.32 0.55 -13.64
N ALA A 89 9.03 1.06 -12.44
CA ALA A 89 8.10 2.16 -12.24
C ALA A 89 8.60 3.48 -12.84
N ASP A 90 9.92 3.71 -12.82
CA ASP A 90 10.54 4.87 -13.45
C ASP A 90 10.42 4.82 -14.98
N ILE A 91 10.57 3.63 -15.59
CA ILE A 91 10.42 3.45 -17.05
C ILE A 91 8.96 3.54 -17.49
N LEU A 92 8.06 2.82 -16.82
CA LEU A 92 6.63 2.78 -17.18
C LEU A 92 5.91 4.09 -16.86
N GLY A 93 6.49 4.90 -15.98
CA GLY A 93 5.89 6.11 -15.47
C GLY A 93 4.86 5.85 -14.37
N ARG A 94 4.67 6.86 -13.52
CA ARG A 94 3.97 6.72 -12.25
C ARG A 94 2.48 6.35 -12.38
N LYS A 95 1.79 6.86 -13.41
CA LYS A 95 0.36 6.58 -13.62
C LYS A 95 0.11 5.15 -14.09
N LEU A 96 0.91 4.66 -15.05
CA LEU A 96 0.75 3.30 -15.56
C LEU A 96 1.17 2.27 -14.53
N SER A 97 2.27 2.50 -13.81
CA SER A 97 2.70 1.64 -12.71
C SER A 97 1.57 1.43 -11.67
N LEU A 98 0.87 2.50 -11.29
CA LEU A 98 -0.27 2.42 -10.36
C LEU A 98 -1.48 1.65 -10.91
N ILE A 99 -1.78 1.80 -12.20
CA ILE A 99 -2.91 1.09 -12.82
C ILE A 99 -2.58 -0.40 -12.95
N ILE A 100 -1.38 -0.72 -13.44
CA ILE A 100 -0.92 -2.08 -13.65
C ILE A 100 -0.86 -2.82 -12.30
N SER A 101 -0.27 -2.22 -11.26
CA SER A 101 -0.23 -2.85 -9.94
C SER A 101 -1.63 -3.11 -9.38
N GLY A 102 -2.54 -2.14 -9.50
CA GLY A 102 -3.93 -2.32 -9.10
C GLY A 102 -4.64 -3.48 -9.83
N LEU A 103 -4.40 -3.61 -11.15
CA LEU A 103 -4.93 -4.72 -11.94
C LEU A 103 -4.33 -6.07 -11.56
N VAL A 104 -3.01 -6.13 -11.34
CA VAL A 104 -2.32 -7.36 -10.91
C VAL A 104 -2.83 -7.82 -9.55
N ILE A 105 -2.97 -6.90 -8.58
CA ILE A 105 -3.50 -7.20 -7.26
C ILE A 105 -4.96 -7.68 -7.37
N GLY A 106 -5.81 -6.96 -8.11
CA GLY A 106 -7.21 -7.34 -8.30
C GLY A 106 -7.38 -8.72 -8.96
N ALA A 107 -6.61 -9.00 -10.00
CA ALA A 107 -6.59 -10.30 -10.67
C ALA A 107 -6.09 -11.41 -9.75
N SER A 108 -5.08 -11.14 -8.92
CA SER A 108 -4.55 -12.09 -7.94
C SER A 108 -5.59 -12.47 -6.90
N ILE A 109 -6.35 -11.51 -6.36
CA ILE A 109 -7.47 -11.78 -5.43
C ILE A 109 -8.53 -12.65 -6.11
N LEU A 110 -8.91 -12.32 -7.35
CA LEU A 110 -9.94 -13.06 -8.07
C LEU A 110 -9.51 -14.52 -8.32
N LEU A 111 -8.25 -14.72 -8.72
CA LEU A 111 -7.69 -16.06 -8.92
C LEU A 111 -7.64 -16.85 -7.61
N MET A 112 -7.24 -16.20 -6.52
CA MET A 112 -7.17 -16.78 -5.18
C MET A 112 -8.52 -17.31 -4.70
N VAL A 113 -9.60 -16.56 -4.97
CA VAL A 113 -10.96 -16.92 -4.53
C VAL A 113 -11.60 -17.99 -5.41
N THR A 114 -11.34 -17.98 -6.72
CA THR A 114 -11.97 -18.91 -7.67
C THR A 114 -11.35 -20.32 -7.62
N ALA A 115 -10.06 -20.43 -7.33
CA ALA A 115 -9.36 -21.72 -7.27
C ALA A 115 -8.39 -21.80 -6.08
N PRO A 116 -8.90 -21.95 -4.84
CA PRO A 116 -8.08 -21.92 -3.62
C PRO A 116 -7.27 -23.22 -3.42
N SER A 117 -6.16 -23.35 -4.14
CA SER A 117 -5.17 -24.42 -3.97
C SER A 117 -3.85 -23.87 -3.41
N VAL A 118 -3.09 -24.69 -2.70
CA VAL A 118 -1.80 -24.29 -2.11
C VAL A 118 -0.87 -23.58 -3.11
N PRO A 119 -0.66 -24.08 -4.35
CA PRO A 119 0.18 -23.39 -5.33
C PRO A 119 -0.37 -22.02 -5.73
N ILE A 120 -1.70 -21.90 -5.89
CA ILE A 120 -2.34 -20.64 -6.26
C ILE A 120 -2.23 -19.63 -5.12
N LEU A 121 -2.39 -20.05 -3.87
CA LEU A 121 -2.22 -19.19 -2.69
C LEU A 121 -0.79 -18.63 -2.61
N ILE A 122 0.23 -19.45 -2.91
CA ILE A 122 1.62 -19.02 -2.94
C ILE A 122 1.86 -18.03 -4.09
N ILE A 123 1.45 -18.38 -5.32
CA ILE A 123 1.65 -17.52 -6.50
C ILE A 123 0.97 -16.16 -6.31
N THR A 124 -0.27 -16.15 -5.83
CA THR A 124 -1.01 -14.90 -5.61
C THR A 124 -0.39 -14.05 -4.50
N ASN A 125 0.18 -14.65 -3.44
CA ASN A 125 0.93 -13.90 -2.42
C ASN A 125 2.25 -13.32 -2.96
N ILE A 126 2.92 -14.02 -3.88
CA ILE A 126 4.10 -13.50 -4.57
C ILE A 126 3.73 -12.32 -5.46
N LEU A 127 2.61 -12.40 -6.18
CA LEU A 127 2.14 -11.31 -7.05
C LEU A 127 1.66 -10.08 -6.27
N MET A 128 1.21 -10.27 -5.03
CA MET A 128 0.74 -9.20 -4.15
C MET A 128 1.86 -8.54 -3.34
N GLY A 129 3.00 -9.21 -3.15
CA GLY A 129 4.17 -8.66 -2.50
C GLY A 129 5.00 -7.81 -3.46
#